data_AF-T1G2Q8-F1
#
_entry.id   AF-T1G2Q8-F1
#
_cell.length_a   1.000
_cell.length_b   1.000
_cell.length_c   1.000
_cell.angle_alpha   90.00
_cell.angle_beta   90.00
_cell.angle_gamma   90.00
#
_symmetry.space_group_name_H-M   'P 1'
#
loop_
_entity.id
_entity.type
_entity.pdbx_description
1 polymer ?
#
loop_
_entity_poly.entity_id
_entity_poly.type
_entity_poly.pdbx_seq_one_letter_code
_entity_poly.pdbx_strand_id
1 'polypeptide(L)'
;MDKEQLLDSVFCILDHSLAINNQQTSWLRTQADLSFALKHYWSCMKFFMHLGVVATDYFSEPLTKNVYDDQVYKKMIHSCIQLNLHTQAAVLCQFLEDVDYPTAFKCLQERGTCFDAMDAYYRCIWDVTMLEYIINMHHRKGEIEKRNFAVHLVGKLEMNSNNRADVQYELSKMKKAQFMRILCQQFLVKTFNEDSTPTLLH
;
A
#
# COMPACT_ATOMS: atom_id res chain seq x y z
N MET A 1 35.48 11.38 -5.36
CA MET A 1 34.03 11.38 -5.64
C MET A 1 33.32 11.48 -4.31
N ASP A 2 32.56 12.55 -4.12
CA ASP A 2 31.77 12.74 -2.91
C ASP A 2 30.59 11.76 -2.87
N LYS A 3 30.06 11.44 -1.68
CA LYS A 3 28.90 10.55 -1.51
C LYS A 3 27.67 11.06 -2.27
N GLU A 4 27.49 12.37 -2.30
CA GLU A 4 26.41 13.04 -3.03
C GLU A 4 26.55 12.84 -4.54
N GLN A 5 27.75 13.03 -5.09
CA GLN A 5 28.04 12.78 -6.51
C GLN A 5 27.85 11.32 -6.92
N LEU A 6 28.19 10.36 -6.03
CA LEU A 6 27.93 8.95 -6.28
C LEU A 6 26.41 8.69 -6.35
N LEU A 7 25.65 9.27 -5.44
CA LEU A 7 24.20 9.10 -5.38
C LEU A 7 23.53 9.65 -6.64
N ASP A 8 23.89 10.86 -7.06
CA ASP A 8 23.37 11.50 -8.27
C ASP A 8 23.70 10.68 -9.52
N SER A 9 24.93 10.16 -9.60
CA SER A 9 25.35 9.31 -10.72
C SER A 9 24.52 8.02 -10.78
N VAL A 10 24.25 7.40 -9.62
CA VAL A 10 23.41 6.19 -9.54
C VAL A 10 21.97 6.50 -9.97
N PHE A 11 21.40 7.65 -9.58
CA PHE A 11 20.08 8.08 -10.05
C PHE A 11 20.03 8.27 -11.55
N CYS A 12 20.95 9.03 -12.11
CA CYS A 12 20.97 9.28 -13.55
C CYS A 12 21.07 7.98 -14.35
N ILE A 13 21.89 7.02 -13.89
CA ILE A 13 22.01 5.71 -14.54
C ILE A 13 20.70 4.92 -14.43
N LEU A 14 20.09 4.85 -13.23
CA LEU A 14 18.85 4.10 -13.03
C LEU A 14 17.68 4.72 -13.78
N ASP A 15 17.52 6.04 -13.74
CA ASP A 15 16.47 6.76 -14.47
C ASP A 15 16.63 6.58 -15.98
N HIS A 16 17.85 6.69 -16.50
CA HIS A 16 18.13 6.44 -17.91
C HIS A 16 17.85 4.97 -18.29
N SER A 17 18.26 4.02 -17.45
CA SER A 17 18.04 2.59 -17.67
C SER A 17 16.54 2.25 -17.69
N LEU A 18 15.76 2.83 -16.77
CA LEU A 18 14.30 2.67 -16.73
C LEU A 18 13.59 3.40 -17.87
N ALA A 19 14.14 4.49 -18.40
CA ALA A 19 13.62 5.13 -19.61
C ALA A 19 13.78 4.24 -20.85
N ILE A 20 14.86 3.45 -20.92
CA ILE A 20 15.11 2.49 -22.01
C ILE A 20 14.29 1.21 -21.83
N ASN A 21 14.27 0.65 -20.63
CA ASN A 21 13.52 -0.57 -20.30
C ASN A 21 12.76 -0.39 -18.98
N ASN A 22 11.52 0.07 -19.10
CA ASN A 22 10.64 0.35 -17.97
C ASN A 22 10.03 -0.92 -17.33
N GLN A 23 10.29 -2.11 -17.89
CA GLN A 23 9.75 -3.38 -17.40
C GLN A 23 10.78 -4.19 -16.59
N GLN A 24 11.99 -3.68 -16.41
CA GLN A 24 13.02 -4.42 -15.67
C GLN A 24 12.76 -4.35 -14.15
N THR A 25 12.22 -5.44 -13.59
CA THR A 25 11.78 -5.52 -12.19
C THR A 25 12.90 -5.29 -11.17
N SER A 26 14.12 -5.76 -11.45
CA SER A 26 15.29 -5.53 -10.57
C SER A 26 15.62 -4.04 -10.44
N TRP A 27 15.56 -3.28 -11.53
CA TRP A 27 15.85 -1.85 -11.53
C TRP A 27 14.76 -1.05 -10.84
N LEU A 28 13.49 -1.40 -11.06
CA LEU A 28 12.36 -0.80 -10.35
C LEU A 28 12.46 -1.02 -8.84
N ARG A 29 12.86 -2.22 -8.42
CA ARG A 29 13.08 -2.52 -7.00
C ARG A 29 14.21 -1.69 -6.41
N THR A 30 15.37 -1.62 -7.09
CA THR A 30 16.50 -0.80 -6.65
C THR A 30 16.12 0.68 -6.55
N GLN A 31 15.36 1.20 -7.51
CA GLN A 31 14.90 2.59 -7.51
C GLN A 31 13.93 2.89 -6.35
N ALA A 32 13.03 1.95 -6.02
CA ALA A 32 12.16 2.05 -4.86
C ALA A 32 12.96 2.07 -3.55
N ASP A 33 13.93 1.14 -3.42
CA ASP A 33 14.78 1.03 -2.24
C ASP A 33 15.67 2.27 -2.03
N LEU A 34 16.20 2.83 -3.13
CA LEU A 34 16.96 4.08 -3.10
C LEU A 34 16.09 5.26 -2.68
N SER A 35 14.89 5.38 -3.27
CA SER A 35 13.91 6.41 -2.91
C SER A 35 13.53 6.32 -1.43
N PHE A 36 13.37 5.11 -0.90
CA PHE A 36 13.11 4.88 0.51
C PHE A 36 14.27 5.36 1.40
N ALA A 37 15.51 5.00 1.05
CA ALA A 37 16.70 5.38 1.80
C ALA A 37 16.87 6.90 1.92
N LEU A 38 16.40 7.65 0.92
CA LEU A 38 16.42 9.10 0.88
C LEU A 38 15.15 9.77 1.42
N LYS A 39 14.23 8.99 2.00
CA LYS A 39 12.96 9.47 2.55
C LYS A 39 12.03 10.09 1.50
N HIS A 40 12.22 9.76 0.22
CA HIS A 40 11.30 10.11 -0.86
C HIS A 40 10.15 9.08 -0.90
N TYR A 41 9.30 9.08 0.14
CA TYR A 41 8.32 8.04 0.38
C TYR A 41 7.25 7.92 -0.72
N TRP A 42 6.86 9.04 -1.36
CA TRP A 42 5.94 8.99 -2.49
C TRP A 42 6.54 8.27 -3.70
N SER A 43 7.78 8.62 -4.07
CA SER A 43 8.52 7.96 -5.15
C SER A 43 8.78 6.49 -4.85
N CYS A 44 9.12 6.16 -3.61
CA CYS A 44 9.22 4.78 -3.12
C CYS A 44 7.94 3.99 -3.41
N MET A 45 6.77 4.51 -3.00
CA MET A 45 5.48 3.89 -3.27
C MET A 45 5.20 3.77 -4.78
N LYS A 46 5.48 4.81 -5.57
CA LYS A 46 5.33 4.81 -7.03
C LYS A 46 6.12 3.67 -7.68
N PHE A 47 7.40 3.52 -7.35
CA PHE A 47 8.25 2.48 -7.94
C PHE A 47 7.87 1.08 -7.47
N PHE A 48 7.47 0.90 -6.21
CA PHE A 48 6.89 -0.38 -5.79
C PHE A 48 5.62 -0.69 -6.58
N MET A 49 4.67 0.25 -6.71
CA MET A 49 3.46 0.03 -7.50
C MET A 49 3.76 -0.34 -8.95
N HIS A 50 4.72 0.35 -9.57
CA HIS A 50 5.14 0.03 -10.93
C HIS A 50 5.75 -1.39 -11.03
N LEU A 51 6.62 -1.77 -10.09
CA LEU A 51 7.16 -3.13 -9.97
C LEU A 51 6.04 -4.17 -9.87
N GLY A 52 5.03 -3.92 -9.04
CA GLY A 52 3.88 -4.81 -8.87
C GLY A 52 3.10 -4.99 -10.17
N VAL A 53 2.79 -3.90 -10.86
CA VAL A 53 2.07 -3.92 -12.15
C VAL A 53 2.82 -4.73 -13.20
N VAL A 54 4.12 -4.47 -13.37
CA VAL A 54 4.95 -5.17 -14.36
C VAL A 54 5.06 -6.67 -14.04
N ALA A 55 5.19 -7.02 -12.76
CA ALA A 55 5.39 -8.41 -12.36
C ALA A 55 4.12 -9.27 -12.38
N THR A 56 2.93 -8.67 -12.39
CA THR A 56 1.65 -9.38 -12.20
C THR A 56 0.58 -9.06 -13.24
N ASP A 57 0.96 -8.32 -14.29
CA ASP A 57 0.02 -7.76 -15.28
C ASP A 57 -1.16 -7.05 -14.60
N TYR A 58 -0.82 -5.95 -13.90
CA TYR A 58 -1.78 -5.12 -13.16
C TYR A 58 -2.57 -5.88 -12.07
N PHE A 59 -1.86 -6.73 -11.32
CA PHE A 59 -2.39 -7.60 -10.25
C PHE A 59 -3.50 -8.53 -10.71
N SER A 60 -3.50 -8.90 -11.99
CA SER A 60 -4.33 -9.98 -12.52
C SER A 60 -3.83 -11.33 -12.01
N GLU A 61 -2.51 -11.47 -11.87
CA GLU A 61 -1.85 -12.60 -11.23
C GLU A 61 -1.49 -12.30 -9.76
N PRO A 62 -1.39 -13.33 -8.89
CA PRO A 62 -1.01 -13.13 -7.50
C PRO A 62 0.46 -12.66 -7.38
N LEU A 63 0.70 -11.69 -6.48
CA LEU A 63 2.05 -11.30 -6.10
C LEU A 63 2.78 -12.46 -5.42
N THR A 64 3.96 -12.80 -5.93
CA THR A 64 4.83 -13.81 -5.35
C THR A 64 5.83 -13.20 -4.36
N LYS A 65 6.31 -14.00 -3.39
CA LYS A 65 7.31 -13.57 -2.40
C LYS A 65 8.64 -13.11 -3.04
N ASN A 66 8.94 -13.57 -4.26
CA ASN A 66 10.12 -13.15 -5.02
C ASN A 66 10.03 -11.69 -5.48
N VAL A 67 8.81 -11.19 -5.71
CA VAL A 67 8.58 -9.81 -6.13
C VAL A 67 8.43 -8.94 -4.90
N TYR A 68 7.48 -9.29 -4.02
CA TYR A 68 7.19 -8.59 -2.77
C TYR A 68 7.34 -9.54 -1.58
N ASP A 69 8.39 -9.32 -0.81
CA ASP A 69 8.61 -9.96 0.48
C ASP A 69 8.18 -9.04 1.63
N ASP A 70 8.30 -9.54 2.86
CA ASP A 70 8.01 -8.76 4.07
C ASP A 70 8.85 -7.48 4.18
N GLN A 71 10.06 -7.44 3.60
CA GLN A 71 10.88 -6.24 3.64
C GLN A 71 10.29 -5.15 2.75
N VAL A 72 9.79 -5.50 1.57
CA VAL A 72 9.04 -4.59 0.70
C VAL A 72 7.80 -4.07 1.42
N TYR A 73 6.99 -4.96 1.99
CA TYR A 73 5.78 -4.55 2.70
C TYR A 73 6.08 -3.66 3.91
N LYS A 74 7.13 -3.94 4.69
CA LYS A 74 7.56 -3.09 5.80
C LYS A 74 7.98 -1.69 5.34
N LYS A 75 8.69 -1.59 4.21
CA LYS A 75 9.03 -0.29 3.61
C LYS A 75 7.79 0.46 3.12
N MET A 76 6.81 -0.25 2.54
CA MET A 76 5.55 0.35 2.12
C MET A 76 4.72 0.84 3.32
N ILE A 77 4.57 0.02 4.37
CA ILE A 77 3.90 0.40 5.63
C ILE A 77 4.54 1.66 6.20
N HIS A 78 5.88 1.68 6.30
CA HIS A 78 6.61 2.85 6.79
C HIS A 78 6.37 4.07 5.90
N SER A 79 6.44 3.91 4.58
CA SER A 79 6.20 4.99 3.62
C SER A 79 4.78 5.58 3.77
N CYS A 80 3.76 4.73 3.91
CA CYS A 80 2.38 5.16 4.17
C CYS A 80 2.28 5.94 5.48
N ILE A 81 2.91 5.50 6.57
CA ILE A 81 2.91 6.22 7.85
C ILE A 81 3.55 7.61 7.69
N GLN A 82 4.69 7.72 7.00
CA GLN A 82 5.38 8.99 6.78
C GLN A 82 4.59 9.95 5.87
N LEU A 83 3.73 9.41 5.01
CA LEU A 83 2.81 10.17 4.16
C LEU A 83 1.45 10.47 4.84
N ASN A 84 1.27 10.12 6.11
CA ASN A 84 0.00 10.23 6.86
C ASN A 84 -1.18 9.44 6.23
N LEU A 85 -0.86 8.33 5.54
CA LEU A 85 -1.81 7.38 4.94
C LEU A 85 -2.02 6.18 5.88
N HIS A 86 -2.54 6.46 7.07
CA HIS A 86 -2.56 5.50 8.17
C HIS A 86 -3.48 4.30 7.93
N THR A 87 -4.62 4.47 7.26
CA THR A 87 -5.50 3.33 6.97
C THR A 87 -4.86 2.39 5.96
N GLN A 88 -4.19 2.94 4.95
CA GLN A 88 -3.43 2.13 3.99
C GLN A 88 -2.30 1.36 4.68
N ALA A 89 -1.57 2.01 5.59
CA ALA A 89 -0.54 1.34 6.40
C ALA A 89 -1.13 0.18 7.22
N ALA A 90 -2.29 0.37 7.84
CA ALA A 90 -2.98 -0.68 8.58
C ALA A 90 -3.38 -1.84 7.65
N VAL A 91 -3.96 -1.56 6.48
CA VAL A 91 -4.32 -2.59 5.49
C VAL A 91 -3.09 -3.33 4.97
N LEU A 92 -1.92 -2.70 4.85
CA LEU A 92 -0.68 -3.37 4.47
C LEU A 92 -0.14 -4.31 5.56
N CYS A 93 -0.51 -4.13 6.84
CA CYS A 93 -0.03 -4.99 7.91
C CYS A 93 -0.51 -6.44 7.78
N GLN A 94 -1.68 -6.70 7.18
CA GLN A 94 -2.16 -8.05 6.87
C GLN A 94 -1.48 -8.69 5.63
N PHE A 95 -0.61 -7.95 4.92
CA PHE A 95 0.12 -8.48 3.74
C PHE A 95 1.38 -9.25 4.13
N LEU A 96 1.87 -9.03 5.35
CA LEU A 96 3.00 -9.73 5.94
C LEU A 96 2.65 -11.21 6.19
N GLU A 97 3.67 -12.05 6.30
CA GLU A 97 3.48 -13.46 6.65
C GLU A 97 2.76 -13.62 8.00
N ASP A 98 3.18 -12.83 9.00
CA ASP A 98 2.48 -12.63 10.25
C ASP A 98 1.88 -11.23 10.29
N VAL A 99 0.58 -11.13 10.56
CA VAL A 99 -0.13 -9.84 10.62
C VAL A 99 0.44 -8.97 11.76
N ASP A 100 0.93 -7.77 11.43
CA ASP A 100 1.42 -6.80 12.43
C ASP A 100 0.27 -6.01 13.05
N TYR A 101 -0.46 -6.67 13.97
CA TYR A 101 -1.55 -6.04 14.71
C TYR A 101 -1.14 -4.80 15.52
N PRO A 102 0.00 -4.78 16.24
CA PRO A 102 0.42 -3.58 16.98
C PRO A 102 0.53 -2.33 16.09
N THR A 103 1.18 -2.44 14.93
CA THR A 103 1.31 -1.31 14.00
C THR A 103 -0.04 -0.96 13.37
N ALA A 104 -0.82 -1.97 12.96
CA ALA A 104 -2.14 -1.76 12.37
C ALA A 104 -3.08 -0.98 13.31
N PHE A 105 -3.20 -1.42 14.56
CA PHE A 105 -4.09 -0.80 15.54
C PHE A 105 -3.65 0.61 15.90
N LYS A 106 -2.33 0.84 16.02
CA LYS A 106 -1.79 2.18 16.22
C LYS A 106 -2.18 3.11 15.06
N CYS A 107 -2.02 2.66 13.82
CA CYS A 107 -2.38 3.45 12.64
C CYS A 107 -3.89 3.74 12.58
N LEU A 108 -4.75 2.76 12.89
CA LEU A 108 -6.20 2.96 12.91
C LEU A 108 -6.67 3.92 14.00
N GLN A 109 -5.96 3.98 15.13
CA GLN A 109 -6.28 4.88 16.24
C GLN A 109 -5.80 6.33 16.03
N GLU A 110 -4.93 6.56 15.05
CA GLU A 110 -4.31 7.87 14.84
C GLU A 110 -5.40 8.94 14.67
N ARG A 111 -5.34 9.98 15.52
CA ARG A 111 -6.40 11.01 15.63
C ARG A 111 -6.15 12.21 14.71
N GLY A 112 -5.02 12.22 14.02
CA GLY A 112 -4.65 13.28 13.08
C GLY A 112 -5.50 13.29 11.81
N THR A 113 -5.23 14.27 10.95
CA THR A 113 -5.79 14.36 9.61
C THR A 113 -5.32 13.15 8.80
N CYS A 114 -6.13 12.09 8.80
CA CYS A 114 -5.93 10.98 7.90
C CYS A 114 -6.24 11.48 6.48
N PHE A 115 -5.24 11.49 5.61
CA PHE A 115 -5.41 11.97 4.23
C PHE A 115 -5.96 10.88 3.30
N ASP A 116 -6.28 9.71 3.84
CA ASP A 116 -6.84 8.59 3.09
C ASP A 116 -8.34 8.39 3.38
N ALA A 117 -9.06 7.86 2.39
CA ALA A 117 -10.48 7.54 2.49
C ALA A 117 -10.70 6.31 3.38
N MET A 118 -10.61 6.50 4.70
CA MET A 118 -10.54 5.46 5.74
C MET A 118 -11.56 4.33 5.58
N ASP A 119 -12.84 4.65 5.35
CA ASP A 119 -13.92 3.67 5.24
C ASP A 119 -13.89 2.88 3.91
N ALA A 120 -13.45 3.51 2.82
CA ALA A 120 -13.33 2.86 1.51
C ALA A 120 -12.36 1.66 1.57
N TYR A 121 -11.31 1.76 2.39
CA TYR A 121 -10.29 0.72 2.53
C TYR A 121 -10.72 -0.48 3.37
N TYR A 122 -11.78 -0.40 4.18
CA TYR A 122 -12.25 -1.55 4.97
C TYR A 122 -12.69 -2.72 4.09
N ARG A 123 -13.13 -2.44 2.86
CA ARG A 123 -13.45 -3.47 1.85
C ARG A 123 -12.23 -4.33 1.50
N CYS A 124 -11.02 -3.82 1.68
CA CYS A 124 -9.76 -4.51 1.41
C CYS A 124 -9.24 -5.33 2.60
N ILE A 125 -9.90 -5.28 3.75
CA ILE A 125 -9.50 -6.05 4.93
C ILE A 125 -10.13 -7.44 4.85
N TRP A 126 -9.31 -8.49 4.96
CA TRP A 126 -9.75 -9.88 5.08
C TRP A 126 -9.47 -10.47 6.46
N ASP A 127 -8.61 -9.83 7.25
CA ASP A 127 -8.37 -10.21 8.64
C ASP A 127 -9.55 -9.80 9.54
N VAL A 128 -10.16 -10.79 10.19
CA VAL A 128 -11.36 -10.57 11.04
C VAL A 128 -11.00 -9.79 12.30
N THR A 129 -9.85 -10.07 12.91
CA THR A 129 -9.37 -9.39 14.13
C THR A 129 -9.21 -7.89 13.90
N MET A 130 -8.68 -7.49 12.73
CA MET A 130 -8.59 -6.09 12.32
C MET A 130 -9.97 -5.43 12.19
N LEU A 131 -10.94 -6.11 11.57
CA LEU A 131 -12.30 -5.58 11.45
C LEU A 131 -13.01 -5.48 12.81
N GLU A 132 -12.85 -6.45 13.70
CA GLU A 132 -13.37 -6.40 15.06
C GLU A 132 -12.82 -5.21 15.85
N TYR A 133 -11.51 -4.95 15.70
CA TYR A 133 -10.88 -3.76 16.27
C TYR A 133 -11.50 -2.47 15.72
N ILE A 134 -11.69 -2.37 14.40
CA ILE A 134 -12.33 -1.23 13.74
C ILE A 134 -13.76 -1.01 14.26
N ILE A 135 -14.55 -2.09 14.42
CA ILE A 135 -15.91 -2.04 14.95
C ILE A 135 -15.91 -1.47 16.37
N ASN A 136 -15.05 -2.00 17.26
CA ASN A 136 -14.93 -1.52 18.64
C ASN A 136 -14.44 -0.07 18.70
N MET A 137 -13.49 0.31 17.85
CA MET A 137 -13.01 1.69 17.74
C MET A 137 -14.14 2.65 17.36
N HIS A 138 -14.90 2.37 16.31
CA HIS A 138 -16.02 3.23 15.90
C HIS A 138 -17.15 3.24 16.92
N HIS A 139 -17.41 2.11 17.60
CA HIS A 139 -18.36 2.05 18.69
C HIS A 139 -18.00 3.02 19.83
N ARG A 140 -16.73 3.04 20.25
CA ARG A 140 -16.23 3.96 21.30
C ARG A 140 -16.27 5.43 20.87
N LYS A 141 -16.09 5.71 19.58
CA LYS A 141 -16.18 7.07 19.01
C LYS A 141 -17.63 7.52 18.75
N GLY A 142 -18.62 6.64 18.88
CA GLY A 142 -20.02 6.94 18.54
C GLY A 142 -20.30 7.00 17.03
N GLU A 143 -19.39 6.50 16.20
CA GLU A 143 -19.47 6.54 14.73
C GLU A 143 -20.31 5.37 14.20
N ILE A 144 -21.64 5.48 14.35
CA ILE A 144 -22.60 4.40 14.12
C ILE A 144 -22.56 3.87 12.68
N GLU A 145 -22.51 4.74 11.68
CA GLU A 145 -22.56 4.33 10.27
C GLU A 145 -21.31 3.52 9.87
N LYS A 146 -20.12 4.02 10.22
CA LYS A 146 -18.85 3.33 9.95
C LYS A 146 -18.75 2.01 10.71
N ARG A 147 -19.21 1.99 11.97
CA ARG A 147 -19.34 0.75 12.75
C ARG A 147 -20.24 -0.26 12.03
N ASN A 148 -21.44 0.14 11.63
CA ASN A 148 -22.40 -0.75 10.98
C ASN A 148 -21.88 -1.25 9.63
N PHE A 149 -21.16 -0.40 8.89
CA PHE A 149 -20.48 -0.81 7.67
C PHE A 149 -19.42 -1.90 7.92
N ALA A 150 -18.58 -1.73 8.95
CA ALA A 150 -17.59 -2.75 9.32
C ALA A 150 -18.26 -4.06 9.83
N VAL A 151 -19.33 -3.97 10.62
CA VAL A 151 -20.13 -5.13 11.05
C VAL A 151 -20.70 -5.87 9.84
N HIS A 152 -21.23 -5.15 8.85
CA HIS A 152 -21.74 -5.75 7.63
C HIS A 152 -20.65 -6.49 6.85
N LEU A 153 -19.42 -5.95 6.80
CA LEU A 153 -18.29 -6.62 6.15
C LEU A 153 -17.96 -7.95 6.85
N VAL A 154 -17.84 -7.96 8.18
CA VAL A 154 -17.59 -9.19 8.96
C VAL A 154 -18.70 -10.23 8.79
N GLY A 155 -19.95 -9.77 8.65
CA GLY A 155 -21.12 -10.65 8.48
C GLY A 155 -21.21 -11.34 7.12
N LYS A 156 -20.32 -11.04 6.16
CA LYS A 156 -20.30 -11.72 4.86
C LYS A 156 -19.82 -13.16 5.00
N LEU A 157 -20.46 -14.08 4.27
CA LEU A 157 -20.13 -15.51 4.30
C LEU A 157 -18.67 -15.82 3.95
N GLU A 158 -18.10 -15.06 3.00
CA GLU A 158 -16.70 -15.18 2.59
C GLU A 158 -15.71 -14.93 3.75
N MET A 159 -16.07 -14.05 4.69
CA MET A 159 -15.23 -13.65 5.84
C MET A 159 -15.26 -14.66 7.01
N ASN A 160 -16.05 -15.73 6.92
CA ASN A 160 -16.19 -16.69 8.01
C ASN A 160 -14.84 -17.40 8.27
N SER A 161 -14.33 -17.28 9.49
CA SER A 161 -13.07 -17.91 9.92
C SER A 161 -13.09 -19.44 9.90
N ASN A 162 -14.28 -20.05 9.85
CA ASN A 162 -14.46 -21.50 9.70
C ASN A 162 -14.49 -21.96 8.23
N ASN A 163 -14.39 -21.04 7.27
CA ASN A 163 -14.27 -21.42 5.86
C ASN A 163 -12.99 -22.25 5.64
N ARG A 164 -13.02 -23.09 4.61
CA ARG A 164 -11.84 -23.85 4.20
C ARG A 164 -10.69 -22.91 3.80
N ALA A 165 -9.45 -23.38 3.97
CA ALA A 165 -8.24 -22.59 3.69
C ALA A 165 -8.17 -22.07 2.25
N ASP A 166 -8.68 -22.81 1.25
CA ASP A 166 -8.76 -22.37 -0.14
C ASP A 166 -9.71 -21.18 -0.34
N VAL A 167 -10.85 -21.17 0.36
CA VAL A 167 -11.79 -20.04 0.33
C VAL A 167 -11.17 -18.80 0.98
N GLN A 168 -10.50 -18.96 2.12
CA GLN A 168 -9.79 -17.87 2.80
C GLN A 168 -8.64 -17.33 1.93
N TYR A 169 -7.92 -18.23 1.25
CA TYR A 169 -6.85 -17.87 0.33
C TYR A 169 -7.39 -17.06 -0.86
N GLU A 170 -8.44 -17.52 -1.53
CA GLU A 170 -9.01 -16.78 -2.67
C GLU A 170 -9.59 -15.43 -2.26
N LEU A 171 -10.21 -15.34 -1.09
CA LEU A 171 -10.68 -14.07 -0.54
C LEU A 171 -9.53 -13.09 -0.29
N SER A 172 -8.47 -13.56 0.39
CA SER A 172 -7.29 -12.71 0.66
C SER A 172 -6.63 -12.28 -0.64
N LYS A 173 -6.44 -13.19 -1.61
CA LYS A 173 -5.92 -12.88 -2.95
C LYS A 173 -6.74 -11.80 -3.67
N MET A 174 -8.06 -11.93 -3.68
CA MET A 174 -8.97 -10.95 -4.31
C MET A 174 -8.86 -9.57 -3.67
N LYS A 175 -8.93 -9.50 -2.33
CA LYS A 175 -8.82 -8.24 -1.59
C LYS A 175 -7.43 -7.62 -1.70
N LYS A 176 -6.38 -8.45 -1.75
CA LYS A 176 -4.98 -8.05 -2.00
C LYS A 176 -4.85 -7.34 -3.34
N ALA A 177 -5.35 -7.96 -4.41
CA ALA A 177 -5.33 -7.38 -5.75
C ALA A 177 -6.17 -6.10 -5.83
N GLN A 178 -7.36 -6.07 -5.22
CA GLN A 178 -8.20 -4.88 -5.15
C GLN A 178 -7.46 -3.71 -4.50
N PHE A 179 -6.86 -3.93 -3.34
CA PHE A 179 -6.12 -2.89 -2.62
C PHE A 179 -4.93 -2.37 -3.43
N MET A 180 -4.14 -3.27 -4.01
CA MET A 180 -2.97 -2.90 -4.82
C MET A 180 -3.36 -2.07 -6.05
N ARG A 181 -4.48 -2.40 -6.71
CA ARG A 181 -5.00 -1.58 -7.82
C ARG A 181 -5.45 -0.20 -7.37
N ILE A 182 -6.05 -0.06 -6.19
CA ILE A 182 -6.39 1.26 -5.63
C ILE A 182 -5.12 2.07 -5.36
N LEU A 183 -4.07 1.44 -4.80
CA LEU A 183 -2.79 2.11 -4.62
C LEU A 183 -2.16 2.53 -5.95
N CYS A 184 -2.25 1.72 -7.01
CA CYS A 184 -1.81 2.11 -8.35
C CYS A 184 -2.53 3.35 -8.88
N GLN A 185 -3.85 3.43 -8.73
CA GLN A 185 -4.60 4.63 -9.11
C GLN A 185 -4.11 5.86 -8.34
N GLN A 186 -3.78 5.70 -7.07
CA GLN A 186 -3.27 6.80 -6.25
C GLN A 186 -1.85 7.23 -6.65
N PHE A 187 -0.90 6.30 -6.76
CA PHE A 187 0.52 6.65 -6.90
C PHE A 187 1.00 6.74 -8.35
N LEU A 188 0.37 6.02 -9.29
CA LEU A 188 0.76 6.02 -10.71
C LEU A 188 -0.06 7.00 -11.55
N VAL A 189 -1.36 7.14 -11.27
CA VAL A 189 -2.27 7.94 -12.11
C VAL A 189 -2.38 9.39 -11.61
N LYS A 190 -2.52 9.63 -10.30
CA LYS A 190 -2.65 11.01 -9.80
C LYS A 190 -1.39 11.86 -9.98
N THR A 191 -0.22 11.26 -10.22
CA THR A 191 1.00 12.01 -10.54
C THR A 191 0.95 12.72 -11.89
N PHE A 192 0.08 12.31 -12.83
CA PHE A 192 -0.07 13.00 -14.11
C PHE A 192 -0.80 14.36 -14.01
N ASN A 193 -1.58 14.60 -12.95
CA ASN A 193 -2.38 15.81 -12.82
C ASN A 193 -1.69 16.95 -12.06
N GLU A 194 -0.58 16.69 -11.38
CA GLU A 194 0.21 17.73 -10.69
C GLU A 194 1.34 18.29 -11.57
N ASP A 195 1.78 17.56 -12.60
CA ASP A 195 2.76 18.02 -13.58
C ASP A 195 2.15 18.85 -14.74
N SER A 196 0.84 19.17 -14.69
CA SER A 196 0.13 19.93 -15.73
C SER A 196 -0.22 21.38 -15.36
N THR A 197 0.23 21.91 -14.22
CA THR A 197 0.15 23.35 -13.96
C THR A 197 1.44 24.04 -14.44
N PRO A 198 1.44 24.74 -15.59
CA PRO A 198 2.56 25.61 -15.90
C PRO A 198 2.62 26.67 -14.79
N THR A 199 3.77 26.75 -14.13
CA THR A 199 4.14 27.86 -13.27
C THR A 199 4.16 29.11 -14.14
N LEU A 200 3.02 29.80 -14.25
CA LEU A 200 2.98 31.15 -14.78
C LEU A 200 3.52 32.08 -13.71
N LEU A 201 4.81 32.39 -13.88
CA LEU A 201 5.40 33.65 -13.45
C LEU A 201 4.49 34.81 -13.89
N HIS A 202 3.95 35.55 -12.91
CA HIS A 202 3.85 37.00 -12.90
C HIS A 202 3.59 37.50 -11.49
#